data_AF-A0A1Q7PQ15-F1
#
_entry.id   AF-A0A1Q7PQ15-F1
#
_cell.length_a   1.000
_cell.length_b   1.000
_cell.length_c   1.000
_cell.angle_alpha   90.00
_cell.angle_beta   90.00
_cell.angle_gamma   90.00
#
_symmetry.space_group_name_H-M   'P 1'
#
loop_
_entity.id
_entity.type
_entity.pdbx_description
1 polymer ?
#
loop_
_entity_poly.entity_id
_entity_poly.type
_entity_poly.pdbx_seq_one_letter_code
_entity_poly.pdbx_strand_id
1 'polypeptide(L)'
;MVEEKFVVTPWEVTGAVDYDRLIRDFGTQPIAGPLAKKLEEILGDAAYLIRRHVFFSHRDLNLVLDDYAKGRGLFLYTGRGPSGPMHIGHILSFYFTKWLQDKFHTNVYIQITDDEKFLEEKRNLSYEDTQKWAVDNILEIAAVGFDPDRTFILQDTEFIGHAYPLILKIARRVNFSLAKSVFGFTGETNIGFAFYPAIQILPSLLEKRRCLIPSAIDQDPYWRIQRDIAESMGYYKAAAVHSKFLPPLTGMKDKMSSSKPETAIYLSDDDKTVRNKVYRFAFSGGQATKEEHRKKGGDPDVDVPFQWLYMFFEPDDKRIEQIRV
;
A
#
# COMPACT_ATOMS: atom_id res chain seq x y z
N MET A 1 -1.73 31.80 -7.67
CA MET A 1 -2.40 30.66 -7.03
C MET A 1 -1.39 30.03 -6.10
N VAL A 2 -1.68 29.99 -4.79
CA VAL A 2 -0.81 29.29 -3.85
C VAL A 2 -1.00 27.80 -4.15
N GLU A 3 0.05 27.09 -4.58
CA GLU A 3 -0.01 25.63 -4.72
C GLU A 3 -0.47 25.06 -3.37
N GLU A 4 -1.60 24.35 -3.36
CA GLU A 4 -2.01 23.59 -2.18
C GLU A 4 -0.87 22.60 -1.86
N LYS A 5 -0.24 22.78 -0.70
CA LYS A 5 0.82 21.87 -0.24
C LYS A 5 0.17 20.60 0.28
N PHE A 6 0.45 19.47 -0.37
CA PHE A 6 0.16 18.15 0.18
C PHE A 6 1.45 17.54 0.79
N VAL A 7 1.29 16.64 1.77
CA VAL A 7 2.39 15.92 2.42
C VAL A 7 2.19 14.43 2.18
N VAL A 8 3.23 13.72 1.75
CA VAL A 8 3.24 12.25 1.65
C VAL A 8 4.53 11.73 2.27
N THR A 9 4.38 11.03 3.38
CA THR A 9 5.44 10.30 4.10
C THR A 9 4.88 8.94 4.51
N PRO A 10 5.71 7.98 4.96
CA PRO A 10 5.22 6.70 5.46
C PRO A 10 4.21 6.80 6.62
N TRP A 11 4.19 7.93 7.34
CA TRP A 11 3.35 8.13 8.54
C TRP A 11 2.19 9.12 8.34
N GLU A 12 2.31 10.03 7.38
CA GLU A 12 1.37 11.13 7.18
C GLU A 12 1.10 11.39 5.71
N VAL A 13 -0.19 11.42 5.36
CA VAL A 13 -0.70 11.84 4.05
C VAL A 13 -1.79 12.89 4.28
N THR A 14 -1.58 14.11 3.81
CA THR A 14 -2.53 15.23 3.96
C THR A 14 -2.62 16.06 2.69
N GLY A 15 -3.83 16.51 2.33
CA GLY A 15 -4.09 17.35 1.17
C GLY A 15 -4.40 16.57 -0.12
N ALA A 16 -4.91 17.28 -1.12
CA ALA A 16 -5.23 16.71 -2.43
C ALA A 16 -3.94 16.22 -3.12
N VAL A 17 -3.79 14.90 -3.23
CA VAL A 17 -2.56 14.28 -3.72
C VAL A 17 -2.43 14.44 -5.23
N ASP A 18 -1.40 15.16 -5.67
CA ASP A 18 -0.98 15.17 -7.08
C ASP A 18 -0.04 13.98 -7.34
N TYR A 19 -0.61 12.93 -7.92
CA TYR A 19 0.10 11.70 -8.23
C TYR A 19 1.18 11.86 -9.31
N ASP A 20 1.03 12.79 -10.26
CA ASP A 20 2.05 13.05 -11.28
C ASP A 20 3.25 13.78 -10.68
N ARG A 21 3.00 14.72 -9.76
CA ARG A 21 4.04 15.33 -8.95
C ARG A 21 4.74 14.31 -8.08
N LEU A 22 4.01 13.39 -7.44
CA LEU A 22 4.62 12.31 -6.67
C LEU A 22 5.55 11.43 -7.50
N ILE A 23 5.19 11.10 -8.75
CA ILE A 23 6.09 10.36 -9.65
C ILE A 23 7.42 11.09 -9.81
N ARG A 24 7.37 12.41 -10.04
CA ARG A 24 8.57 13.25 -10.22
C ARG A 24 9.38 13.37 -8.93
N ASP A 25 8.72 13.69 -7.82
CA ASP A 25 9.37 13.94 -6.52
C ASP A 25 10.04 12.68 -5.97
N PHE A 26 9.41 11.52 -6.15
CA PHE A 26 9.96 10.23 -5.73
C PHE A 26 10.88 9.62 -6.79
N GLY A 27 10.90 10.13 -8.02
CA GLY A 27 11.70 9.57 -9.12
C GLY A 27 11.27 8.14 -9.48
N THR A 28 9.96 7.89 -9.50
CA THR A 28 9.36 6.64 -9.99
C THR A 28 8.97 6.79 -11.46
N GLN A 29 8.45 5.73 -12.09
CA GLN A 29 8.00 5.76 -13.48
C GLN A 29 6.51 5.43 -13.56
N PRO A 30 5.73 6.07 -14.45
CA PRO A 30 4.34 5.72 -14.65
C PRO A 30 4.20 4.32 -15.26
N ILE A 31 3.17 3.57 -14.84
CA ILE A 31 2.78 2.33 -15.51
C ILE A 31 1.99 2.70 -16.76
N ALA A 32 2.66 2.69 -17.92
CA ALA A 32 2.07 3.15 -19.17
C ALA A 32 2.58 2.37 -20.40
N GLY A 33 1.90 2.58 -21.53
CA GLY A 33 2.35 2.09 -22.84
C GLY A 33 2.49 0.56 -22.92
N PRO A 34 3.56 0.03 -23.55
CA PRO A 34 3.77 -1.41 -23.67
C PRO A 34 3.88 -2.14 -22.33
N LEU A 35 4.41 -1.47 -21.29
CA LEU A 35 4.55 -2.05 -19.96
C LEU A 35 3.18 -2.30 -19.31
N ALA A 36 2.29 -1.32 -19.38
CA ALA A 36 0.92 -1.45 -18.87
C ALA A 36 0.18 -2.61 -19.57
N LYS A 37 0.23 -2.66 -20.90
CA LYS A 37 -0.40 -3.74 -21.69
C LYS A 37 0.09 -5.14 -21.27
N LYS A 38 1.40 -5.32 -21.12
CA LYS A 38 1.98 -6.60 -20.69
C LYS A 38 1.51 -6.98 -19.28
N LEU A 39 1.42 -6.01 -18.37
CA LEU A 39 0.92 -6.26 -17.01
C LEU A 39 -0.59 -6.59 -17.01
N GLU A 40 -1.39 -5.88 -17.81
CA GLU A 40 -2.82 -6.15 -17.98
C GLU A 40 -3.08 -7.57 -18.50
N GLU A 41 -2.34 -8.01 -19.51
CA GLU A 41 -2.42 -9.37 -20.05
C GLU A 41 -2.15 -10.44 -18.98
N ILE A 42 -1.15 -10.20 -18.12
CA ILE A 42 -0.81 -11.10 -17.01
C ILE A 42 -1.93 -11.10 -15.96
N LEU A 43 -2.43 -9.93 -15.58
CA LEU A 43 -3.41 -9.78 -14.50
C LEU A 43 -4.80 -10.32 -14.87
N GLY A 44 -5.18 -10.33 -16.15
CA GLY A 44 -6.50 -10.79 -16.59
C GLY A 44 -7.61 -9.96 -15.94
N ASP A 45 -8.45 -10.59 -15.12
CA ASP A 45 -9.61 -9.94 -14.49
C ASP A 45 -9.22 -8.76 -13.59
N ALA A 46 -8.01 -8.76 -13.01
CA ALA A 46 -7.51 -7.67 -12.17
C ALA A 46 -6.91 -6.50 -12.98
N ALA A 47 -6.89 -6.59 -14.32
CA ALA A 47 -6.27 -5.58 -15.19
C ALA A 47 -6.94 -4.20 -15.11
N TYR A 48 -8.19 -4.12 -14.65
CA TYR A 48 -8.86 -2.82 -14.42
C TYR A 48 -8.07 -1.92 -13.47
N LEU A 49 -7.33 -2.49 -12.51
CA LEU A 49 -6.48 -1.73 -11.58
C LEU A 49 -5.32 -1.01 -12.28
N ILE A 50 -4.87 -1.53 -13.42
CA ILE A 50 -3.83 -0.89 -14.25
C ILE A 50 -4.48 0.06 -15.24
N ARG A 51 -5.51 -0.39 -15.97
CA ARG A 51 -6.24 0.43 -16.96
C ARG A 51 -6.81 1.71 -16.36
N ARG A 52 -7.30 1.64 -15.12
CA ARG A 52 -7.89 2.76 -14.38
C ARG A 52 -6.87 3.56 -13.58
N HIS A 53 -5.57 3.23 -13.69
CA HIS A 53 -4.47 3.84 -12.95
C HIS A 53 -4.70 3.83 -11.43
N VAL A 54 -5.27 2.75 -10.90
CA VAL A 54 -5.33 2.51 -9.46
C VAL A 54 -3.92 2.18 -8.97
N PHE A 55 -3.22 1.29 -9.67
CA PHE A 55 -1.77 1.19 -9.60
C PHE A 55 -1.18 1.98 -10.76
N PHE A 56 -0.47 3.06 -10.43
CA PHE A 56 -0.16 4.13 -11.39
C PHE A 56 1.33 4.33 -11.64
N SER A 57 2.19 3.94 -10.70
CA SER A 57 3.64 4.09 -10.83
C SER A 57 4.41 2.85 -10.38
N HIS A 58 5.68 2.77 -10.76
CA HIS A 58 6.53 1.62 -10.48
C HIS A 58 8.02 1.99 -10.36
N ARG A 59 8.80 1.01 -9.88
CA ARG A 59 10.26 0.93 -10.02
C ARG A 59 10.63 -0.43 -10.60
N ASP A 60 11.40 -0.44 -11.69
CA ASP A 60 11.97 -1.66 -12.30
C ASP A 60 10.97 -2.80 -12.59
N LEU A 61 9.67 -2.48 -12.74
CA LEU A 61 8.64 -3.46 -13.08
C LEU A 61 8.94 -4.14 -14.43
N ASN A 62 9.53 -3.40 -15.38
CA ASN A 62 10.02 -3.96 -16.63
C ASN A 62 11.02 -5.11 -16.38
N LEU A 63 11.93 -4.96 -15.41
CA LEU A 63 12.90 -6.02 -15.07
C LEU A 63 12.22 -7.22 -14.44
N VAL A 64 11.17 -7.02 -13.62
CA VAL A 64 10.36 -8.12 -13.07
C VAL A 64 9.69 -8.90 -14.19
N LEU A 65 9.05 -8.21 -15.14
CA LEU A 65 8.38 -8.87 -16.27
C LEU A 65 9.37 -9.56 -17.22
N ASP A 66 10.62 -9.09 -17.29
CA ASP A 66 11.71 -9.73 -18.04
C ASP A 66 12.31 -10.93 -17.30
N ASP A 67 12.37 -10.89 -15.96
CA ASP A 67 12.76 -12.02 -15.12
C ASP A 67 11.72 -13.14 -15.23
N TYR A 68 10.43 -12.79 -15.17
CA TYR A 68 9.32 -13.71 -15.35
C TYR A 68 9.33 -14.35 -16.74
N ALA A 69 9.40 -13.55 -17.82
CA ALA A 69 9.40 -14.06 -19.19
C ALA A 69 10.59 -14.98 -19.51
N LYS A 70 11.73 -14.81 -18.82
CA LYS A 70 12.92 -15.64 -18.97
C LYS A 70 12.98 -16.81 -17.98
N GLY A 71 11.92 -17.04 -17.20
CA GLY A 71 11.85 -18.14 -16.23
C GLY A 71 12.78 -18.00 -15.02
N ARG A 72 13.35 -16.80 -14.77
CA ARG A 72 14.18 -16.55 -13.56
C ARG A 72 13.35 -16.48 -12.28
N GLY A 73 12.05 -16.22 -12.42
CA GLY A 73 11.13 -16.04 -11.31
C GLY A 73 11.34 -14.71 -10.58
N LEU A 74 10.48 -14.48 -9.60
CA LEU A 74 10.44 -13.33 -8.70
C LEU A 74 9.88 -13.82 -7.36
N PHE A 75 9.73 -12.94 -6.37
CA PHE A 75 8.85 -13.16 -5.22
C PHE A 75 8.21 -11.84 -4.82
N LEU A 76 7.14 -11.92 -4.01
CA LEU A 76 6.37 -10.77 -3.57
C LEU A 76 6.65 -10.45 -2.11
N TYR A 77 6.63 -9.16 -1.79
CA TYR A 77 6.68 -8.67 -0.42
C TYR A 77 5.67 -7.53 -0.26
N THR A 78 4.86 -7.58 0.78
CA THR A 78 4.03 -6.46 1.24
C THR A 78 3.96 -6.48 2.78
N GLY A 79 3.28 -5.53 3.41
CA GLY A 79 3.25 -5.47 4.87
C GLY A 79 2.13 -4.63 5.45
N ARG A 80 1.97 -4.73 6.78
CA ARG A 80 0.97 -4.04 7.58
C ARG A 80 1.54 -3.70 8.95
N GLY A 81 1.54 -2.42 9.29
CA GLY A 81 1.77 -1.98 10.67
C GLY A 81 0.49 -2.04 11.51
N PRO A 82 0.38 -2.97 12.49
CA PRO A 82 -0.85 -3.22 13.22
C PRO A 82 -1.11 -2.11 14.24
N SER A 83 -2.02 -1.19 13.90
CA SER A 83 -2.31 0.02 14.69
C SER A 83 -3.80 0.21 14.99
N GLY A 84 -4.61 -0.83 14.79
CA GLY A 84 -6.07 -0.76 14.81
C GLY A 84 -6.72 -1.72 13.81
N PRO A 85 -8.07 -1.73 13.76
CA PRO A 85 -8.82 -2.57 12.83
C PRO A 85 -8.48 -2.22 11.38
N MET A 86 -8.44 -3.22 10.50
CA MET A 86 -8.29 -2.98 9.07
C MET A 86 -9.59 -2.42 8.47
N HIS A 87 -9.42 -1.73 7.35
CA HIS A 87 -10.50 -1.11 6.59
C HIS A 87 -10.30 -1.39 5.11
N ILE A 88 -11.29 -1.11 4.29
CA ILE A 88 -11.26 -1.40 2.84
C ILE A 88 -10.07 -0.77 2.10
N GLY A 89 -9.55 0.37 2.58
CA GLY A 89 -8.31 0.95 2.03
C GLY A 89 -7.05 0.10 2.24
N HIS A 90 -6.98 -0.70 3.31
CA HIS A 90 -5.84 -1.59 3.57
C HIS A 90 -5.91 -2.85 2.69
N ILE A 91 -7.10 -3.41 2.50
CA ILE A 91 -7.26 -4.73 1.88
C ILE A 91 -6.99 -4.72 0.36
N LEU A 92 -7.13 -3.56 -0.31
CA LEU A 92 -6.87 -3.42 -1.75
C LEU A 92 -5.47 -3.91 -2.15
N SER A 93 -4.43 -3.50 -1.42
CA SER A 93 -3.05 -3.92 -1.69
C SER A 93 -2.84 -5.42 -1.48
N PHE A 94 -3.55 -6.03 -0.52
CA PHE A 94 -3.49 -7.47 -0.28
C PHE A 94 -4.18 -8.26 -1.38
N TYR A 95 -5.37 -7.85 -1.83
CA TYR A 95 -6.02 -8.48 -2.99
C TYR A 95 -5.18 -8.36 -4.25
N PHE A 96 -4.55 -7.21 -4.48
CA PHE A 96 -3.62 -7.05 -5.59
C PHE A 96 -2.39 -7.96 -5.48
N THR A 97 -1.80 -8.07 -4.29
CA THR A 97 -0.70 -9.00 -4.03
C THR A 97 -1.12 -10.45 -4.26
N LYS A 98 -2.34 -10.83 -3.84
CA LYS A 98 -2.90 -12.17 -4.09
C LYS A 98 -3.08 -12.43 -5.59
N TRP A 99 -3.61 -11.48 -6.35
CA TRP A 99 -3.71 -11.65 -7.81
C TRP A 99 -2.33 -11.81 -8.46
N LEU A 100 -1.33 -11.05 -8.02
CA LEU A 100 0.05 -11.23 -8.50
C LEU A 100 0.59 -12.61 -8.10
N GLN A 101 0.30 -13.09 -6.89
CA GLN A 101 0.70 -14.43 -6.43
C GLN A 101 0.12 -15.52 -7.36
N ASP A 102 -1.17 -15.45 -7.64
CA ASP A 102 -1.87 -16.41 -8.49
C ASP A 102 -1.29 -16.45 -9.90
N LYS A 103 -0.98 -15.28 -10.48
CA LYS A 103 -0.49 -15.18 -11.87
C LYS A 103 0.98 -15.54 -12.02
N PHE A 104 1.81 -15.15 -11.05
CA PHE A 104 3.24 -15.44 -11.08
C PHE A 104 3.61 -16.77 -10.45
N HIS A 105 2.68 -17.43 -9.74
CA HIS A 105 2.90 -18.67 -8.99
C HIS A 105 4.14 -18.58 -8.09
N THR A 106 4.20 -17.53 -7.27
CA THR A 106 5.39 -17.21 -6.49
C THR A 106 5.15 -17.10 -4.99
N ASN A 107 6.23 -17.04 -4.22
CA ASN A 107 6.21 -16.83 -2.79
C ASN A 107 5.80 -15.39 -2.45
N VAL A 108 5.06 -15.23 -1.36
CA VAL A 108 4.65 -13.95 -0.78
C VAL A 108 5.16 -13.89 0.65
N TYR A 109 5.86 -12.82 0.99
CA TYR A 109 6.21 -12.47 2.36
C TYR A 109 5.35 -11.31 2.82
N ILE A 110 4.71 -11.44 3.98
CA ILE A 110 3.87 -10.39 4.55
C ILE A 110 4.42 -10.00 5.91
N GLN A 111 4.95 -8.79 6.03
CA GLN A 111 5.52 -8.29 7.28
C GLN A 111 4.46 -7.61 8.15
N ILE A 112 4.38 -8.01 9.41
CA ILE A 112 3.53 -7.41 10.43
C ILE A 112 4.43 -6.65 11.41
N THR A 113 4.40 -5.32 11.30
CA THR A 113 5.39 -4.42 11.90
C THR A 113 4.93 -3.94 13.28
N ASP A 114 4.70 -4.89 14.16
CA ASP A 114 4.20 -4.67 15.52
C ASP A 114 5.21 -3.94 16.42
N ASP A 115 6.50 -4.10 16.15
CA ASP A 115 7.58 -3.33 16.74
C ASP A 115 7.59 -1.87 16.26
N GLU A 116 7.40 -1.59 14.97
CA GLU A 116 7.27 -0.23 14.42
C GLU A 116 6.19 0.55 15.15
N LYS A 117 5.00 -0.05 15.28
CA LYS A 117 3.83 0.63 15.86
C LYS A 117 3.96 0.83 17.35
N PHE A 118 4.79 0.03 18.02
CA PHE A 118 5.17 0.27 19.41
C PHE A 118 6.17 1.42 19.53
N LEU A 119 7.13 1.51 18.59
CA LEU A 119 8.17 2.54 18.56
C LEU A 119 7.70 3.90 18.04
N GLU A 120 6.58 3.96 17.31
CA GLU A 120 5.96 5.18 16.78
C GLU A 120 5.26 5.97 17.91
N GLU A 121 6.02 6.84 18.60
CA GLU A 121 5.56 7.62 19.75
C GLU A 121 4.25 8.40 19.50
N LYS A 122 4.05 8.92 18.28
CA LYS A 122 2.84 9.66 17.91
C LYS A 122 1.55 8.83 17.99
N ARG A 123 1.64 7.50 17.88
CA ARG A 123 0.48 6.59 17.99
C ARG A 123 0.14 6.25 19.42
N ASN A 124 1.13 6.30 20.31
CA ASN A 124 0.96 6.05 21.75
C ASN A 124 0.25 4.71 22.03
N LEU A 125 0.64 3.65 21.33
CA LEU A 125 0.17 2.28 21.54
C LEU A 125 1.07 1.58 22.57
N SER A 126 0.48 0.81 23.47
CA SER A 126 1.26 -0.10 24.32
C SER A 126 1.79 -1.28 23.50
N TYR A 127 2.78 -1.98 24.03
CA TYR A 127 3.28 -3.21 23.41
C TYR A 127 2.14 -4.23 23.26
N GLU A 128 1.33 -4.38 24.30
CA GLU A 128 0.18 -5.29 24.31
C GLU A 128 -0.87 -4.92 23.26
N ASP A 129 -1.08 -3.62 23.00
CA ASP A 129 -1.96 -3.17 21.92
C ASP A 129 -1.45 -3.63 20.55
N THR A 130 -0.14 -3.47 20.27
CA THR A 130 0.40 -3.88 18.96
C THR A 130 0.38 -5.39 18.78
N GLN A 131 0.62 -6.17 19.84
CA GLN A 131 0.47 -7.63 19.80
C GLN A 131 -0.97 -8.04 19.48
N LYS A 132 -1.96 -7.42 20.14
CA LYS A 132 -3.37 -7.71 19.89
C LYS A 132 -3.75 -7.39 18.44
N TRP A 133 -3.39 -6.20 17.96
CA TRP A 133 -3.69 -5.81 16.58
C TRP A 133 -2.95 -6.65 15.55
N ALA A 134 -1.75 -7.15 15.86
CA ALA A 134 -1.03 -8.07 14.99
C ALA A 134 -1.86 -9.33 14.76
N VAL A 135 -2.35 -9.97 15.83
CA VAL A 135 -3.19 -11.18 15.73
C VAL A 135 -4.44 -10.92 14.89
N ASP A 136 -5.19 -9.86 15.18
CA ASP A 136 -6.42 -9.54 14.46
C ASP A 136 -6.15 -9.27 12.96
N ASN A 137 -5.14 -8.44 12.65
CA ASN A 137 -4.79 -8.10 11.27
C ASN A 137 -4.21 -9.31 10.51
N ILE A 138 -3.49 -10.22 11.16
CA ILE A 138 -3.01 -11.48 10.55
C ILE A 138 -4.19 -12.33 10.09
N LEU A 139 -5.24 -12.45 10.92
CA LEU A 139 -6.45 -13.20 10.56
C LEU A 139 -7.19 -12.56 9.38
N GLU A 140 -7.32 -11.23 9.36
CA GLU A 140 -7.92 -10.47 8.26
C GLU A 140 -7.11 -10.65 6.95
N ILE A 141 -5.79 -10.65 7.02
CA ILE A 141 -4.89 -10.90 5.87
C ILE A 141 -5.01 -12.35 5.39
N ALA A 142 -5.03 -13.32 6.30
CA ALA A 142 -5.20 -14.73 5.95
C ALA A 142 -6.53 -14.99 5.20
N ALA A 143 -7.60 -14.27 5.59
CA ALA A 143 -8.91 -14.36 4.96
C ALA A 143 -8.95 -13.86 3.49
N VAL A 144 -7.94 -13.13 3.00
CA VAL A 144 -7.79 -12.75 1.59
C VAL A 144 -7.66 -13.98 0.67
N GLY A 145 -7.19 -15.10 1.22
CA GLY A 145 -7.04 -16.35 0.49
C GLY A 145 -5.77 -16.38 -0.36
N PHE A 146 -4.64 -16.01 0.23
CA PHE A 146 -3.32 -16.32 -0.30
C PHE A 146 -3.07 -17.85 -0.27
N ASP A 147 -2.18 -18.34 -1.13
CA ASP A 147 -1.74 -19.74 -1.12
C ASP A 147 -0.90 -20.03 0.15
N PRO A 148 -1.36 -20.85 1.11
CA PRO A 148 -0.65 -21.10 2.37
C PRO A 148 0.69 -21.79 2.17
N ASP A 149 0.89 -22.56 1.09
CA ASP A 149 2.17 -23.25 0.81
C ASP A 149 3.23 -22.29 0.25
N ARG A 150 2.82 -21.08 -0.16
CA ARG A 150 3.67 -20.05 -0.76
C ARG A 150 3.60 -18.72 -0.03
N THR A 151 3.02 -18.67 1.15
CA THR A 151 2.86 -17.42 1.90
C THR A 151 3.47 -17.54 3.28
N PHE A 152 4.36 -16.62 3.60
CA PHE A 152 4.94 -16.50 4.93
C PHE A 152 4.58 -15.14 5.52
N ILE A 153 3.71 -15.16 6.53
CA ILE A 153 3.39 -13.98 7.33
C ILE A 153 4.37 -13.96 8.50
N LEU A 154 5.16 -12.89 8.61
CA LEU A 154 6.14 -12.72 9.68
C LEU A 154 5.75 -11.54 10.56
N GLN A 155 5.54 -11.82 11.85
CA GLN A 155 5.45 -10.79 12.87
C GLN A 155 6.85 -10.42 13.34
N ASP A 156 7.19 -9.13 13.34
CA ASP A 156 8.56 -8.69 13.54
C ASP A 156 9.11 -9.11 14.91
N THR A 157 8.37 -8.87 15.99
CA THR A 157 8.83 -9.27 17.34
C THR A 157 8.99 -10.78 17.52
N GLU A 158 8.23 -11.59 16.78
CA GLU A 158 8.34 -13.06 16.79
C GLU A 158 9.53 -13.54 15.94
N PHE A 159 9.66 -13.01 14.71
CA PHE A 159 10.61 -13.52 13.72
C PHE A 159 12.02 -12.95 13.90
N ILE A 160 12.19 -11.86 14.64
CA ILE A 160 13.47 -11.13 14.74
C ILE A 160 14.63 -12.02 15.18
N GLY A 161 14.41 -12.99 16.08
CA GLY A 161 15.44 -13.92 16.55
C GLY A 161 16.04 -14.78 15.42
N HIS A 162 15.26 -15.06 14.38
CA HIS A 162 15.70 -15.83 13.21
C HIS A 162 16.38 -14.97 12.15
N ALA A 163 16.07 -13.67 12.11
CA ALA A 163 16.52 -12.76 11.06
C ALA A 163 17.62 -11.77 11.50
N TYR A 164 17.91 -11.66 12.79
CA TYR A 164 18.82 -10.67 13.35
C TYR A 164 20.18 -10.59 12.66
N PRO A 165 20.85 -11.71 12.29
CA PRO A 165 22.12 -11.64 11.56
C PRO A 165 22.03 -10.93 10.20
N LEU A 166 20.91 -11.05 9.48
CA LEU A 166 20.68 -10.34 8.22
C LEU A 166 20.31 -8.88 8.48
N ILE A 167 19.48 -8.61 9.47
CA ILE A 167 19.14 -7.23 9.91
C ILE A 167 20.43 -6.46 10.26
N LEU A 168 21.37 -7.05 10.99
CA LEU A 168 22.65 -6.41 11.31
C LEU A 168 23.49 -6.10 10.06
N LYS A 169 23.46 -6.98 9.04
CA LYS A 169 24.15 -6.73 7.77
C LYS A 169 23.51 -5.57 7.00
N ILE A 170 22.19 -5.43 7.05
CA ILE A 170 21.43 -4.31 6.48
C ILE A 170 21.79 -3.02 7.24
N ALA A 171 21.60 -3.02 8.56
CA ALA A 171 21.83 -1.87 9.42
C ALA A 171 23.27 -1.31 9.31
N ARG A 172 24.28 -2.19 9.18
CA ARG A 172 25.67 -1.77 8.96
C ARG A 172 25.88 -0.94 7.69
N ARG A 173 25.02 -1.08 6.68
CA ARG A 173 25.08 -0.33 5.40
C ARG A 173 24.24 0.94 5.42
N VAL A 174 23.32 1.09 6.36
CA VAL A 174 22.45 2.26 6.48
C VAL A 174 23.00 3.17 7.59
N ASN A 175 23.71 4.22 7.21
CA ASN A 175 24.18 5.20 8.19
C ASN A 175 23.06 6.18 8.59
N PHE A 176 23.21 6.82 9.75
CA PHE A 176 22.19 7.73 10.28
C PHE A 176 21.94 8.95 9.39
N SER A 177 22.96 9.42 8.65
CA SER A 177 22.78 10.53 7.70
C SER A 177 21.83 10.15 6.56
N LEU A 178 21.93 8.93 6.04
CA LEU A 178 21.01 8.39 5.04
C LEU A 178 19.61 8.28 5.62
N ALA A 179 19.44 7.62 6.78
CA ALA A 179 18.15 7.51 7.45
C ALA A 179 17.51 8.88 7.72
N LYS A 180 18.27 9.84 8.23
CA LYS A 180 17.81 11.22 8.46
C LYS A 180 17.35 11.91 7.18
N SER A 181 18.08 11.76 6.08
CA SER A 181 17.71 12.42 4.81
C SER A 181 16.47 11.81 4.16
N VAL A 182 16.21 10.52 4.39
CA VAL A 182 15.06 9.80 3.83
C VAL A 182 13.81 9.95 4.69
N PHE A 183 13.97 9.86 6.01
CA PHE A 183 12.87 9.74 6.98
C PHE A 183 12.70 10.96 7.88
N GLY A 184 13.61 11.94 7.82
CA GLY A 184 13.53 13.15 8.64
C GLY A 184 13.85 12.94 10.12
N PHE A 185 14.51 11.83 10.49
CA PHE A 185 14.88 11.56 11.88
C PHE A 185 15.77 12.65 12.49
N THR A 186 15.53 12.93 13.77
CA THR A 186 16.24 13.96 14.54
C THR A 186 16.99 13.32 15.71
N GLY A 187 17.74 14.12 16.48
CA GLY A 187 18.38 13.64 17.71
C GLY A 187 17.38 13.26 18.82
N GLU A 188 16.11 13.59 18.65
CA GLU A 188 15.03 13.23 19.57
C GLU A 188 14.34 11.91 19.16
N THR A 189 14.56 11.43 17.93
CA THR A 189 14.00 10.15 17.48
C THR A 189 14.61 9.00 18.28
N ASN A 190 13.77 8.16 18.88
CA ASN A 190 14.25 7.02 19.65
C ASN A 190 15.06 6.03 18.78
N ILE A 191 16.03 5.38 19.41
CA ILE A 191 17.01 4.53 18.71
C ILE A 191 16.38 3.33 18.01
N GLY A 192 15.26 2.80 18.53
CA GLY A 192 14.54 1.69 17.92
C GLY A 192 13.89 2.13 16.61
N PHE A 193 13.19 3.26 16.61
CA PHE A 193 12.53 3.79 15.42
C PHE A 193 13.55 4.22 14.34
N ALA A 194 14.70 4.75 14.75
CA ALA A 194 15.80 5.06 13.82
C ALA A 194 16.44 3.79 13.20
N PHE A 195 16.40 2.66 13.92
CA PHE A 195 16.91 1.37 13.46
C PHE A 195 15.91 0.58 12.58
N TYR A 196 14.62 0.79 12.81
CA TYR A 196 13.52 0.09 12.15
C TYR A 196 13.59 -0.01 10.61
N PRO A 197 14.10 0.98 9.85
CA PRO A 197 14.27 0.81 8.41
C PRO A 197 15.07 -0.45 8.00
N ALA A 198 16.00 -0.92 8.85
CA ALA A 198 16.72 -2.16 8.60
C ALA A 198 15.83 -3.41 8.71
N ILE A 199 14.80 -3.36 9.56
CA ILE A 199 13.80 -4.41 9.77
C ILE A 199 12.82 -4.42 8.60
N GLN A 200 12.28 -3.25 8.20
CA GLN A 200 11.34 -3.13 7.07
C GLN A 200 11.93 -3.63 5.71
N ILE A 201 13.24 -3.53 5.55
CA ILE A 201 13.95 -3.96 4.33
C ILE A 201 14.16 -5.48 4.30
N LEU A 202 14.21 -6.15 5.45
CA LEU A 202 14.55 -7.56 5.58
C LEU A 202 13.80 -8.48 4.59
N PRO A 203 12.46 -8.40 4.44
CA PRO A 203 11.72 -9.36 3.62
C PRO A 203 12.14 -9.33 2.15
N SER A 204 12.55 -8.15 1.65
CA SER A 204 13.03 -7.98 0.28
C SER A 204 14.34 -8.71 -0.04
N LEU A 205 15.02 -9.24 0.99
CA LEU A 205 16.31 -9.93 0.89
C LEU A 205 16.22 -11.41 1.33
N LEU A 206 15.02 -11.96 1.56
CA LEU A 206 14.85 -13.35 2.00
C LEU A 206 15.14 -14.36 0.88
N GLU A 207 15.08 -13.95 -0.39
CA GLU A 207 15.44 -14.79 -1.52
C GLU A 207 16.51 -14.19 -2.42
N LYS A 208 17.16 -15.05 -3.21
CA LYS A 208 18.10 -14.67 -4.28
C LYS A 208 17.40 -14.46 -5.64
N ARG A 209 16.21 -13.88 -5.61
CA ARG A 209 15.40 -13.50 -6.78
C ARG A 209 15.00 -12.03 -6.66
N ARG A 210 14.41 -11.44 -7.70
CA ARG A 210 13.93 -10.06 -7.63
C ARG A 210 12.64 -10.00 -6.82
N CYS A 211 12.63 -9.15 -5.81
CA CYS A 211 11.45 -8.82 -5.02
C CYS A 211 10.58 -7.82 -5.80
N LEU A 212 9.28 -8.07 -5.92
CA LEU A 212 8.29 -7.07 -6.35
C LEU A 212 7.42 -6.69 -5.14
N ILE A 213 7.31 -5.38 -4.88
CA ILE A 213 6.61 -4.83 -3.72
C ILE A 213 5.35 -4.08 -4.17
N PRO A 214 4.15 -4.64 -3.95
CA PRO A 214 2.91 -3.91 -4.11
C PRO A 214 2.59 -3.15 -2.82
N SER A 215 2.51 -1.83 -2.90
CA SER A 215 2.21 -0.97 -1.75
C SER A 215 1.55 0.33 -2.21
N ALA A 216 1.08 1.14 -1.26
CA ALA A 216 0.87 2.55 -1.56
C ALA A 216 2.24 3.25 -1.74
N ILE A 217 2.24 4.40 -2.42
CA ILE A 217 3.46 5.15 -2.73
C ILE A 217 4.19 5.71 -1.49
N ASP A 218 3.50 5.85 -0.36
CA ASP A 218 4.06 6.32 0.90
C ASP A 218 5.19 5.44 1.47
N GLN A 219 5.26 4.16 1.06
CA GLN A 219 6.29 3.21 1.50
C GLN A 219 7.60 3.26 0.69
N ASP A 220 7.60 3.93 -0.46
CA ASP A 220 8.76 3.99 -1.37
C ASP A 220 10.09 4.49 -0.75
N PRO A 221 10.10 5.37 0.28
CA PRO A 221 11.33 5.76 0.97
C PRO A 221 12.14 4.58 1.53
N TYR A 222 11.49 3.51 2.03
CA TYR A 222 12.19 2.29 2.48
C TYR A 222 12.86 1.55 1.32
N TRP A 223 12.18 1.47 0.19
CA TRP A 223 12.66 0.75 -1.00
C TRP A 223 13.83 1.49 -1.64
N ARG A 224 13.87 2.82 -1.54
CA ARG A 224 15.04 3.60 -1.95
C ARG A 224 16.30 3.17 -1.21
N ILE A 225 16.24 3.03 0.12
CA ILE A 225 17.39 2.56 0.91
C ILE A 225 17.77 1.11 0.55
N GLN A 226 16.77 0.23 0.39
CA GLN A 226 17.01 -1.15 -0.05
C GLN A 226 17.80 -1.18 -1.35
N ARG A 227 17.40 -0.37 -2.33
CA ARG A 227 18.00 -0.34 -3.67
C ARG A 227 19.43 0.19 -3.64
N ASP A 228 19.73 1.12 -2.75
CA ASP A 228 21.08 1.67 -2.56
C ASP A 228 22.07 0.63 -1.99
N ILE A 229 21.58 -0.32 -1.19
CA ILE A 229 22.45 -1.31 -0.52
C ILE A 229 22.44 -2.70 -1.17
N ALA A 230 21.38 -3.08 -1.89
CA ALA A 230 21.11 -4.46 -2.30
C ALA A 230 22.24 -5.12 -3.11
N GLU A 231 22.73 -4.47 -4.16
CA GLU A 231 23.76 -5.02 -5.05
C GLU A 231 25.07 -5.30 -4.30
N SER A 232 25.45 -4.38 -3.40
CA SER A 232 26.65 -4.52 -2.56
C SER A 232 26.57 -5.64 -1.52
N MET A 233 25.37 -6.18 -1.31
CA MET A 233 25.07 -7.33 -0.46
C MET A 233 24.81 -8.61 -1.29
N GLY A 234 24.95 -8.55 -2.62
CA GLY A 234 24.70 -9.68 -3.52
C GLY A 234 23.22 -10.03 -3.66
N TYR A 235 22.34 -9.02 -3.61
CA TYR A 235 20.90 -9.15 -3.86
C TYR A 235 20.45 -8.24 -5.01
N TYR A 236 19.25 -8.50 -5.51
CA TYR A 236 18.62 -7.65 -6.50
C TYR A 236 17.99 -6.41 -5.85
N LYS A 237 18.06 -5.28 -6.54
CA LYS A 237 17.22 -4.12 -6.25
C LYS A 237 15.75 -4.52 -6.29
N ALA A 238 15.01 -4.21 -5.24
CA ALA A 238 13.58 -4.41 -5.18
C ALA A 238 12.90 -3.57 -6.26
N ALA A 239 11.94 -4.19 -6.94
CA ALA A 239 10.97 -3.53 -7.78
C ALA A 239 9.74 -3.17 -6.94
N ALA A 240 8.99 -2.16 -7.35
CA ALA A 240 7.79 -1.72 -6.65
C ALA A 240 6.69 -1.34 -7.64
N VAL A 241 5.44 -1.49 -7.23
CA VAL A 241 4.24 -0.99 -7.92
C VAL A 241 3.37 -0.28 -6.90
N HIS A 242 2.99 0.96 -7.22
CA HIS A 242 2.37 1.85 -6.26
C HIS A 242 0.90 2.11 -6.57
N SER A 243 0.04 1.94 -5.57
CA SER A 243 -1.36 2.29 -5.64
C SER A 243 -1.61 3.76 -5.27
N LYS A 244 -2.70 4.30 -5.82
CA LYS A 244 -3.38 5.47 -5.26
C LYS A 244 -4.01 5.11 -3.91
N PHE A 245 -4.32 6.12 -3.12
CA PHE A 245 -5.07 5.93 -1.87
C PHE A 245 -6.56 5.81 -2.17
N LEU A 246 -7.22 4.84 -1.53
CA LEU A 246 -8.67 4.79 -1.52
C LEU A 246 -9.20 5.95 -0.65
N PRO A 247 -10.12 6.79 -1.14
CA PRO A 247 -10.59 7.95 -0.39
C PRO A 247 -11.39 7.55 0.85
N PRO A 248 -11.33 8.32 1.96
CA PRO A 248 -12.22 8.15 3.10
C PRO A 248 -13.66 8.48 2.73
N LEU A 249 -14.60 8.09 3.60
CA LEU A 249 -16.01 8.45 3.47
C LEU A 249 -16.19 9.97 3.29
N THR A 250 -15.42 10.78 4.01
CA THR A 250 -15.62 12.24 4.08
C THR A 250 -15.18 13.02 2.84
N GLY A 251 -14.51 12.39 1.85
CA GLY A 251 -14.14 13.04 0.59
C GLY A 251 -12.73 12.74 0.11
N MET A 252 -12.35 13.33 -1.03
CA MET A 252 -11.13 13.00 -1.79
C MET A 252 -9.82 13.60 -1.28
N LYS A 253 -9.87 14.48 -0.26
CA LYS A 253 -8.69 15.27 0.17
C LYS A 253 -7.76 14.55 1.15
N ASP A 254 -8.22 13.46 1.75
CA ASP A 254 -7.49 12.75 2.81
C ASP A 254 -7.36 11.26 2.47
N LYS A 255 -6.57 10.53 3.27
CA LYS A 255 -6.50 9.05 3.26
C LYS A 255 -7.46 8.49 4.32
N MET A 256 -8.07 7.33 4.03
CA MET A 256 -8.83 6.58 5.05
C MET A 256 -7.92 6.22 6.23
N SER A 257 -8.39 6.47 7.45
CA SER A 257 -7.62 6.24 8.68
C SER A 257 -8.42 5.45 9.70
N SER A 258 -7.81 4.41 10.27
CA SER A 258 -8.40 3.64 11.38
C SER A 258 -8.61 4.48 12.65
N SER A 259 -7.97 5.64 12.79
CA SER A 259 -8.13 6.52 13.97
C SER A 259 -9.38 7.40 13.94
N LYS A 260 -10.12 7.44 12.83
CA LYS A 260 -11.38 8.21 12.69
C LYS A 260 -12.50 7.27 12.22
N PRO A 261 -13.20 6.57 13.13
CA PRO A 261 -14.15 5.50 12.80
C PRO A 261 -15.27 5.87 11.83
N GLU A 262 -15.69 7.13 11.83
CA GLU A 262 -16.70 7.68 10.93
C GLU A 262 -16.21 7.88 9.49
N THR A 263 -14.89 7.84 9.26
CA THR A 263 -14.26 8.07 7.95
C THR A 263 -13.95 6.78 7.19
N ALA A 264 -14.11 5.62 7.83
CA ALA A 264 -13.66 4.34 7.31
C ALA A 264 -14.75 3.25 7.39
N ILE A 265 -14.73 2.34 6.43
CA ILE A 265 -15.46 1.07 6.48
C ILE A 265 -14.49 -0.01 6.93
N TYR A 266 -14.69 -0.52 8.14
CA TYR A 266 -13.86 -1.57 8.71
C TYR A 266 -14.24 -2.93 8.12
N LEU A 267 -13.29 -3.87 8.06
CA LEU A 267 -13.54 -5.21 7.53
C LEU A 267 -14.48 -6.02 8.44
N SER A 268 -14.59 -5.63 9.71
CA SER A 268 -15.48 -6.23 10.70
C SER A 268 -16.84 -5.52 10.84
N ASP A 269 -17.09 -4.43 10.08
CA ASP A 269 -18.40 -3.76 10.11
C ASP A 269 -19.49 -4.68 9.53
N ASP A 270 -20.63 -4.81 10.23
CA ASP A 270 -21.78 -5.53 9.70
C ASP A 270 -22.51 -4.76 8.59
N ASP A 271 -23.34 -5.44 7.80
CA ASP A 271 -24.09 -4.86 6.68
C ASP A 271 -24.86 -3.58 7.06
N LYS A 272 -25.44 -3.56 8.26
CA LYS A 272 -26.21 -2.42 8.77
C LYS A 272 -25.30 -1.23 9.03
N THR A 273 -24.14 -1.45 9.61
CA THR A 273 -23.12 -0.44 9.94
C THR A 273 -22.51 0.11 8.66
N VAL A 274 -22.13 -0.75 7.71
CA VAL A 274 -21.63 -0.35 6.39
C VAL A 274 -22.66 0.56 5.70
N ARG A 275 -23.91 0.11 5.60
CA ARG A 275 -25.00 0.88 4.98
C ARG A 275 -25.19 2.24 5.66
N ASN A 276 -25.18 2.27 6.98
CA ASN A 276 -25.36 3.50 7.76
C ASN A 276 -24.20 4.49 7.52
N LYS A 277 -22.96 3.99 7.55
CA LYS A 277 -21.77 4.81 7.30
C LYS A 277 -21.77 5.40 5.90
N VAL A 278 -22.08 4.59 4.88
CA VAL A 278 -22.17 5.07 3.49
C VAL A 278 -23.25 6.13 3.34
N TYR A 279 -24.48 5.90 3.81
CA TYR A 279 -25.55 6.88 3.64
C TYR A 279 -25.35 8.19 4.40
N ARG A 280 -24.66 8.17 5.55
CA ARG A 280 -24.52 9.36 6.39
C ARG A 280 -23.24 10.14 6.15
N PHE A 281 -22.15 9.46 5.79
CA PHE A 281 -20.83 10.06 5.79
C PHE A 281 -20.14 10.05 4.44
N ALA A 282 -20.57 9.22 3.48
CA ALA A 282 -19.97 9.22 2.15
C ALA A 282 -20.27 10.54 1.45
N PHE A 283 -19.22 11.28 1.11
CA PHE A 283 -19.33 12.52 0.37
C PHE A 283 -19.89 12.21 -1.03
N SER A 284 -20.97 12.89 -1.39
CA SER A 284 -21.61 12.73 -2.68
C SER A 284 -21.25 13.86 -3.62
N GLY A 285 -20.94 13.51 -4.87
CA GLY A 285 -20.85 14.46 -5.98
C GLY A 285 -22.20 14.84 -6.58
N GLY A 286 -23.31 14.34 -6.02
CA GLY A 286 -24.66 14.69 -6.41
C GLY A 286 -25.10 16.08 -5.93
N GLN A 287 -26.31 16.48 -6.34
CA GLN A 287 -26.89 17.76 -5.90
C GLN A 287 -27.76 17.56 -4.66
N ALA A 288 -27.95 18.63 -3.87
CA ALA A 288 -28.73 18.59 -2.64
C ALA A 288 -30.19 18.14 -2.85
N THR A 289 -30.76 18.39 -4.03
CA THR A 289 -32.13 18.00 -4.37
C THR A 289 -32.19 17.16 -5.65
N LYS A 290 -33.20 16.28 -5.73
CA LYS A 290 -33.46 15.44 -6.91
C LYS A 290 -33.72 16.27 -8.18
N GLU A 291 -34.37 17.42 -8.04
CA GLU A 291 -34.66 18.30 -9.17
C GLU A 291 -33.37 18.92 -9.74
N GLU A 292 -32.51 19.45 -8.88
CA GLU A 292 -31.22 19.97 -9.31
C GLU A 292 -30.33 18.88 -9.88
N HIS A 293 -30.31 17.69 -9.28
CA HIS A 293 -29.52 16.58 -9.78
C HIS A 293 -29.95 16.13 -11.17
N ARG A 294 -31.26 16.13 -11.46
CA ARG A 294 -31.77 15.87 -12.82
C ARG A 294 -31.38 16.95 -13.83
N LYS A 295 -31.22 18.19 -13.40
CA LYS A 295 -30.87 19.33 -14.28
C LYS A 295 -29.36 19.47 -14.51
N LYS A 296 -28.56 19.26 -13.47
CA LYS A 296 -27.11 19.53 -13.44
C LYS A 296 -26.25 18.27 -13.48
N GLY A 297 -26.81 17.10 -13.19
CA GLY A 297 -26.05 15.86 -13.01
C GLY A 297 -25.32 15.79 -11.66
N GLY A 298 -24.50 14.74 -11.51
CA GLY A 298 -23.52 14.61 -10.44
C GLY A 298 -22.09 14.67 -10.98
N ASP A 299 -21.14 14.91 -10.09
CA ASP A 299 -19.71 14.88 -10.40
C ASP A 299 -19.09 13.57 -9.85
N PRO A 300 -18.86 12.54 -10.70
CA PRO A 300 -18.29 11.27 -10.27
C PRO A 300 -16.83 11.38 -9.82
N ASP A 301 -16.10 12.43 -10.19
CA ASP A 301 -14.68 12.57 -9.85
C ASP A 301 -14.48 12.94 -8.37
N VAL A 302 -15.52 13.48 -7.72
CA VAL A 302 -15.53 13.79 -6.29
C VAL A 302 -16.46 12.89 -5.47
N ASP A 303 -17.29 12.04 -6.11
CA ASP A 303 -18.24 11.15 -5.43
C ASP A 303 -17.54 9.90 -4.85
N VAL A 304 -17.49 9.80 -3.52
CA VAL A 304 -16.77 8.71 -2.84
C VAL A 304 -17.32 7.31 -3.19
N PRO A 305 -18.65 7.07 -3.18
CA PRO A 305 -19.20 5.79 -3.62
C PRO A 305 -18.79 5.42 -5.05
N PHE A 306 -18.86 6.35 -5.99
CA PHE A 306 -18.39 6.11 -7.36
C PHE A 306 -16.90 5.77 -7.39
N GLN A 307 -16.06 6.51 -6.67
CA GLN A 307 -14.62 6.25 -6.62
C GLN A 307 -14.28 4.88 -6.05
N TRP A 308 -15.03 4.39 -5.05
CA TRP A 308 -14.84 3.03 -4.55
C TRP A 308 -15.25 1.95 -5.56
N LEU A 309 -16.34 2.15 -6.29
CA LEU A 309 -16.73 1.26 -7.40
C LEU A 309 -15.65 1.26 -8.49
N TYR A 310 -15.22 2.45 -8.91
CA TYR A 310 -14.21 2.66 -9.94
C TYR A 310 -12.86 2.05 -9.59
N MET A 311 -12.41 2.21 -8.34
CA MET A 311 -11.07 1.77 -7.92
C MET A 311 -11.03 0.31 -7.50
N PHE A 312 -12.10 -0.25 -6.93
CA PHE A 312 -12.02 -1.55 -6.27
C PHE A 312 -13.18 -2.49 -6.57
N PHE A 313 -14.43 -2.06 -6.39
CA PHE A 313 -15.56 -3.00 -6.28
C PHE A 313 -16.20 -3.44 -7.60
N GLU A 314 -16.04 -2.70 -8.70
CA GLU A 314 -16.67 -3.03 -10.00
C GLU A 314 -15.61 -3.23 -11.09
N PRO A 315 -15.23 -4.47 -11.42
CA PRO A 315 -14.17 -4.74 -12.42
C PRO A 315 -14.60 -4.47 -13.87
N ASP A 316 -15.89 -4.41 -14.20
CA ASP A 316 -16.35 -4.19 -15.58
C ASP A 316 -16.33 -2.71 -15.96
N ASP A 317 -15.46 -2.36 -16.91
CA ASP A 317 -15.35 -0.99 -17.44
C ASP A 317 -16.65 -0.51 -18.09
N LYS A 318 -17.39 -1.39 -18.76
CA LYS A 318 -18.70 -1.02 -19.36
C LYS A 318 -19.70 -0.67 -18.29
N ARG A 319 -19.68 -1.39 -17.15
CA ARG A 319 -20.58 -1.13 -16.04
C ARG A 319 -20.23 0.18 -15.35
N ILE A 320 -18.95 0.47 -15.15
CA ILE A 320 -18.49 1.77 -14.66
C ILE A 320 -18.95 2.92 -15.56
N GLU A 321 -18.78 2.79 -16.88
CA GLU A 321 -19.22 3.83 -17.81
C GLU A 321 -20.74 3.98 -17.84
N GLN A 322 -21.52 2.93 -17.59
CA GLN A 322 -22.98 3.07 -17.40
C GLN A 322 -23.35 3.82 -16.12
N ILE A 323 -22.55 3.68 -15.05
CA ILE A 323 -22.79 4.33 -13.75
C ILE A 323 -22.33 5.79 -13.77
N ARG A 324 -21.31 6.13 -14.59
CA ARG A 324 -20.73 7.46 -14.68
C ARG A 324 -21.69 8.52 -15.27
N VAL A 325 -22.64 8.10 -16.10
CA VAL A 325 -23.48 8.96 -16.97
C VAL A 325 -24.73 9.45 -16.28
#